data_AF-A0A1X7U8D2-F1
#
_entry.id   AF-A0A1X7U8D2-F1
#
_cell.length_a   1.000
_cell.length_b   1.000
_cell.length_c   1.000
_cell.angle_alpha   90.00
_cell.angle_beta   90.00
_cell.angle_gamma   90.00
#
_symmetry.space_group_name_H-M   'P 1'
#
loop_
_entity.id
_entity.type
_entity.pdbx_description
1 polymer ?
#
loop_
_entity_poly.entity_id
_entity_poly.type
_entity_poly.pdbx_seq_one_letter_code
_entity_poly.pdbx_strand_id
1 'polypeptide(L)' 'LSRNSERIIVMSIHQPRYSIYKQFDSLTLLSEGNMVYHGAIKETLPYFTNLGYVCEEHDNPADFLLDVINQCEGQTSATA' A
#
# COMPACT_ATOMS: atom_id res chain seq x y z
N LEU A 1 -9.02 -15.37 -3.21
CA LEU A 1 -9.81 -15.53 -4.47
C LEU A 1 -9.12 -16.43 -5.49
N SER A 2 -7.81 -16.29 -5.72
CA SER A 2 -7.04 -17.18 -6.62
C SER A 2 -6.61 -18.50 -5.97
N ARG A 3 -6.33 -18.55 -4.67
CA ARG A 3 -5.66 -19.70 -4.00
C ARG A 3 -6.26 -21.10 -4.25
N ASN A 4 -7.54 -21.20 -4.61
CA ASN A 4 -8.24 -22.47 -4.85
C ASN A 4 -8.57 -22.73 -6.34
N SER A 5 -8.05 -21.91 -7.25
CA SER A 5 -8.17 -22.12 -8.70
C SER A 5 -6.90 -21.60 -9.36
N GLU A 6 -6.27 -22.33 -10.27
CA GLU A 6 -5.01 -21.97 -10.94
C GLU A 6 -5.14 -20.71 -11.83
N ARG A 7 -5.38 -19.56 -11.22
CA ARG A 7 -5.73 -18.29 -11.85
C ARG A 7 -4.96 -17.16 -11.19
N ILE A 8 -4.41 -16.28 -12.01
CA ILE A 8 -3.84 -15.01 -11.58
C ILE A 8 -4.94 -13.95 -11.71
N ILE A 9 -5.19 -13.23 -10.64
CA ILE A 9 -6.19 -12.15 -10.61
C ILE A 9 -5.44 -10.86 -10.27
N VAL A 10 -5.48 -9.90 -11.19
CA VAL A 10 -4.95 -8.55 -10.99
C VAL A 10 -6.14 -7.60 -10.98
N MET A 11 -6.20 -6.72 -9.99
CA MET A 11 -7.27 -5.74 -9.85
C MET A 11 -6.75 -4.46 -9.22
N SER A 12 -7.39 -3.34 -9.55
CA SER A 12 -7.22 -2.06 -8.85
C SER A 12 -8.40 -1.85 -7.90
N ILE A 13 -8.14 -1.44 -6.66
CA ILE A 13 -9.20 -1.07 -5.71
C ILE A 13 -8.90 0.32 -5.15
N HIS A 14 -9.91 1.17 -5.15
CA HIS A 14 -9.88 2.44 -4.43
C HIS A 14 -10.34 2.20 -2.98
N GLN A 15 -9.46 2.48 -2.00
CA GLN A 15 -9.74 2.40 -0.56
C GLN A 15 -10.34 1.04 -0.12
N PRO A 16 -9.55 -0.05 -0.16
CA PRO A 16 -10.06 -1.35 0.26
C PRO A 16 -10.28 -1.39 1.77
N ARG A 17 -11.42 -1.95 2.18
CA ARG A 17 -11.64 -2.32 3.58
C ARG A 17 -10.57 -3.30 4.04
N TYR A 18 -10.21 -3.23 5.31
CA TYR A 18 -9.24 -4.12 5.95
C TYR A 18 -9.45 -5.62 5.66
N SER A 19 -10.71 -6.08 5.65
CA SER A 19 -11.06 -7.48 5.36
C SER A 19 -10.71 -7.92 3.94
N ILE A 20 -10.69 -6.99 2.98
CA ILE A 20 -10.26 -7.25 1.60
C ILE A 20 -8.74 -7.13 1.51
N TYR A 21 -8.15 -6.10 2.13
CA TYR A 21 -6.70 -5.92 2.19
C TYR A 21 -5.97 -7.19 2.65
N LYS A 22 -6.47 -7.83 3.72
CA LYS A 22 -5.92 -9.09 4.26
C LYS A 22 -5.92 -10.28 3.30
N GLN A 23 -6.67 -10.22 2.20
CA GLN A 23 -6.80 -11.33 1.26
C GLN A 23 -5.82 -11.24 0.10
N PHE A 24 -5.09 -10.14 -0.08
CA PHE A 24 -4.11 -10.04 -1.17
C PHE A 24 -2.82 -10.75 -0.83
N ASP A 25 -2.21 -11.31 -1.87
CA ASP A 25 -0.91 -11.96 -1.79
C ASP A 25 0.22 -10.94 -1.98
N SER A 26 0.05 -10.03 -2.95
CA SER A 26 0.94 -8.93 -3.26
C SER A 26 0.18 -7.62 -3.41
N LEU A 27 0.90 -6.51 -3.20
CA LEU A 27 0.41 -5.14 -3.31
C LEU A 27 1.30 -4.35 -4.25
N THR A 28 0.69 -3.56 -5.14
CA THR A 28 1.37 -2.52 -5.92
C THR A 28 0.77 -1.17 -5.54
N LEU A 29 1.60 -0.23 -5.08
CA LEU A 29 1.21 1.14 -4.80
C LEU A 29 1.75 2.05 -5.90
N LEU A 30 0.87 2.88 -6.46
CA LEU A 30 1.19 3.85 -7.50
C LEU A 30 0.84 5.25 -6.98
N SER A 31 1.70 6.22 -7.23
CA SER A 31 1.46 7.64 -6.98
C SER A 31 2.00 8.44 -8.18
N GLU A 32 1.18 9.35 -8.73
CA GLU A 32 1.51 10.16 -9.91
C GLU A 32 2.08 9.38 -11.12
N GLY A 33 1.61 8.15 -11.34
CA GLY A 33 2.09 7.27 -12.41
C GLY A 33 3.43 6.57 -12.11
N ASN A 34 4.03 6.82 -10.94
CA ASN A 34 5.24 6.16 -10.46
C ASN A 34 4.89 5.03 -9.50
N MET A 35 5.64 3.93 -9.57
CA MET A 35 5.50 2.81 -8.64
C MET A 35 6.28 3.10 -7.36
N VAL A 36 5.56 3.30 -6.26
CA VAL A 36 6.14 3.57 -4.94
C VAL A 36 6.56 2.28 -4.26
N TYR A 37 5.77 1.22 -4.42
CA TYR A 37 6.02 -0.06 -3.80
C TYR A 37 5.43 -1.21 -4.62
N HIS A 38 6.14 -2.34 -4.67
CA HIS A 38 5.60 -3.61 -5.11
C HIS A 38 6.20 -4.75 -4.28
N GLY A 39 5.36 -5.61 -3.73
CA GLY A 39 5.83 -6.74 -2.92
C GLY A 39 4.72 -7.49 -2.21
N ALA A 40 5.09 -8.42 -1.33
CA ALA A 40 4.13 -9.16 -0.51
C ALA A 40 3.50 -8.23 0.54
N ILE A 41 2.19 -8.35 0.79
CA ILE A 41 1.50 -7.50 1.77
C ILE A 41 2.16 -7.52 3.16
N LYS A 42 2.72 -8.68 3.55
CA LYS A 42 3.38 -8.86 4.85
C LYS A 42 4.65 -8.04 5.00
N GLU A 43 5.28 -7.66 3.89
CA GLU A 43 6.51 -6.88 3.85
C GLU A 43 6.24 -5.39 3.70
N THR A 44 5.00 -5.00 3.38
CA THR A 44 4.64 -3.61 3.13
C THR A 44 4.80 -2.75 4.37
N LEU A 45 4.21 -3.13 5.52
CA LEU A 45 4.37 -2.34 6.75
C LEU A 45 5.83 -2.23 7.21
N PRO A 46 6.62 -3.33 7.29
CA PRO A 46 8.05 -3.23 7.58
C PRO A 46 8.82 -2.29 6.64
N TYR A 47 8.50 -2.30 5.34
CA TYR A 47 9.12 -1.39 4.37
C TYR A 47 8.85 0.08 4.71
N PHE A 48 7.58 0.45 4.96
CA PHE A 48 7.22 1.83 5.30
C PHE A 48 7.73 2.24 6.70
N THR A 49 7.78 1.32 7.66
CA THR A 49 8.39 1.56 8.98
C THR A 49 9.89 1.87 8.87
N ASN A 50 10.63 1.18 7.99
CA ASN A 50 12.04 1.49 7.75
C ASN A 50 12.26 2.86 7.10
N LEU A 51 11.25 3.41 6.43
CA LEU A 51 11.25 4.78 5.88
C LEU A 51 10.80 5.84 6.92
N GLY A 52 10.41 5.43 8.13
CA GLY A 52 9.95 6.31 9.20
C GLY A 52 8.43 6.48 9.31
N TYR A 53 7.65 5.76 8.50
CA TYR A 53 6.18 5.78 8.58
C TYR A 53 5.68 4.61 9.42
N VAL A 54 5.01 4.90 10.54
CA VAL A 54 4.49 3.89 11.47
C VAL A 54 2.97 3.87 11.38
N CYS A 55 2.41 2.68 11.14
CA CYS A 55 0.98 2.45 11.20
C CYS A 55 0.59 2.11 12.63
N GLU A 56 -0.41 2.80 13.19
CA GLU A 56 -0.95 2.49 14.51
C GLU A 56 -1.71 1.16 14.53
N GLU A 57 -1.77 0.48 15.68
CA GLU A 57 -2.35 -0.87 15.80
C GLU A 57 -3.84 -0.95 15.42
N HIS A 58 -4.56 0.16 15.55
CA HIS A 58 -6.01 0.23 15.33
C HIS A 58 -6.37 0.81 13.95
N ASP A 59 -5.37 1.25 13.19
CA ASP A 59 -5.58 1.82 11.87
C ASP A 59 -5.69 0.73 10.81
N ASN A 60 -6.46 1.02 9.76
CA ASN A 60 -6.48 0.17 8.57
C ASN A 60 -5.19 0.40 7.78
N PRO A 61 -4.31 -0.62 7.63
CA PRO A 61 -3.05 -0.46 6.91
C PRO A 61 -3.26 0.03 5.47
N ALA A 62 -4.37 -0.34 4.83
CA ALA A 62 -4.65 0.14 3.47
C ALA A 62 -4.86 1.65 3.42
N ASP A 63 -5.58 2.20 4.39
CA ASP A 63 -5.86 3.64 4.44
C ASP A 63 -4.58 4.40 4.82
N PHE A 64 -3.83 3.90 5.81
CA PHE A 64 -2.51 4.43 6.17
C PHE A 64 -1.56 4.50 4.97
N LEU A 65 -1.46 3.40 4.19
CA LEU A 65 -0.57 3.37 3.01
C LEU A 65 -1.01 4.35 1.93
N LEU A 66 -2.31 4.49 1.70
CA LEU A 66 -2.84 5.47 0.76
C LEU A 66 -2.53 6.90 1.24
N ASP A 67 -2.69 7.17 2.53
CA ASP A 67 -2.37 8.47 3.11
C ASP A 67 -0.88 8.78 2.96
N VAL A 68 0.03 7.84 3.22
CA VAL A 68 1.47 8.05 3.05
C VAL A 68 1.84 8.39 1.60
N ILE A 69 1.31 7.65 0.62
CA ILE A 69 1.66 7.88 -0.80
C ILE A 69 0.99 9.11 -1.41
N ASN A 70 -0.12 9.59 -0.81
CA ASN A 70 -0.78 10.83 -1.19
C ASN A 70 -0.22 12.04 -0.43
N GLN A 71 0.28 11.88 0.79
CA GLN A 71 0.92 12.96 1.55
C GLN A 71 2.28 13.38 0.99
N CYS A 72 2.93 12.54 0.17
CA CYS A 72 4.06 12.97 -0.66
C CYS A 72 3.71 14.10 -1.65
N GLU A 73 2.42 14.39 -1.90
CA GLU A 73 1.99 15.57 -2.68
C GLU A 73 2.31 16.91 -1.97
N GLY A 74 2.76 16.89 -0.70
CA GLY A 74 2.99 18.09 0.10
C GLY A 74 4.43 18.61 0.23
N GLN A 75 5.46 17.92 -0.27
CA GLN A 75 6.86 18.36 -0.11
C GLN A 75 7.70 18.25 -1.39
N THR A 76 7.27 18.92 -2.46
CA THR A 76 8.15 19.34 -3.56
C THR A 76 8.13 20.86 -3.71
N SER A 77 8.43 21.59 -2.63
CA SER A 77 8.80 23.02 -2.67
C SER A 77 9.50 23.42 -1.38
N ALA A 78 10.74 22.98 -1.18
CA ALA A 78 11.79 23.71 -0.46
C ALA A 78 13.01 22.81 -0.26
N THR A 79 13.93 22.76 -1.23
CA THR A 79 15.37 22.83 -0.96
C THR A 79 16.14 23.03 -2.26
N ALA A 80 16.96 24.09 -2.24
CA ALA A 80 17.89 24.61 -3.25
C ALA A 80 17.28 25.48 -4.38
#